data_AF-A0A954EYE7-F1
#
_entry.id   AF-A0A954EYE7-F1
#
_cell.length_a   1.000
_cell.length_b   1.000
_cell.length_c   1.000
_cell.angle_alpha   90.00
_cell.angle_beta   90.00
_cell.angle_gamma   90.00
#
_symmetry.space_group_name_H-M   'P 1'
#
loop_
_entity.id
_entity.type
_entity.pdbx_description
1 polymer ?
#
loop_
_entity_poly.entity_id
_entity_poly.type
_entity_poly.pdbx_seq_one_letter_code
_entity_poly.pdbx_strand_id
1 'polypeptide(L)'
;MQQTIKFVRLLPSADLPRYTHIPGSGTPHPYRDPRGHSYNKRPQSPKGLKEPLWAENRSYLLGLDLFNLGFYWESHDEWERLLRVTGADSLCGLYLKGLVKMAAAGIKVREESIHGVRRHAASAGEVFADVAAESDQDKFCGLSFTLLQFAADRAAQLSYPTELEPGRPLRVFPFVLLPDPVPLV
;
A
#
# COMPACT_ATOMS: atom_id res chain seq x y z
N MET A 1 -9.28 -13.60 -22.19
CA MET A 1 -8.28 -14.35 -21.40
C MET A 1 -7.68 -13.40 -20.37
N GLN A 2 -8.00 -13.56 -19.09
CA GLN A 2 -7.35 -12.78 -18.04
C GLN A 2 -5.93 -13.30 -17.90
N GLN A 3 -4.94 -12.53 -18.37
CA GLN A 3 -3.54 -12.84 -18.11
C GLN A 3 -3.37 -12.87 -16.58
N THR A 4 -2.97 -14.02 -16.05
CA THR A 4 -2.59 -14.14 -14.65
C THR A 4 -1.32 -13.33 -14.45
N ILE A 5 -1.45 -12.09 -13.96
CA ILE A 5 -0.28 -11.25 -13.66
C ILE A 5 0.52 -11.98 -12.58
N LYS A 6 1.68 -12.52 -12.96
CA LYS A 6 2.61 -13.17 -12.04
C LYS A 6 3.24 -12.06 -11.18
N PHE A 7 2.79 -11.95 -9.94
CA PHE A 7 3.40 -11.04 -8.97
C PHE A 7 4.85 -11.46 -8.72
N VAL A 8 5.78 -10.51 -8.86
CA VAL A 8 7.18 -10.64 -8.49
C VAL A 8 7.46 -9.57 -7.44
N ARG A 9 8.18 -9.95 -6.38
CA ARG A 9 8.59 -8.99 -5.36
C ARG A 9 9.54 -7.96 -5.95
N LEU A 10 9.25 -6.70 -5.70
CA LEU A 10 10.06 -5.56 -6.09
C LEU A 10 11.28 -5.41 -5.17
N LEU A 11 11.22 -5.85 -3.92
CA LEU A 11 12.37 -5.80 -3.02
C LEU A 11 12.61 -7.17 -2.38
N PRO A 12 13.04 -8.19 -3.15
CA PRO A 12 13.13 -9.57 -2.68
C PRO A 12 14.13 -9.76 -1.54
N SER A 13 15.13 -8.88 -1.44
CA SER A 13 16.12 -8.87 -0.34
C SER A 13 15.57 -8.38 0.99
N ALA A 14 14.40 -7.75 1.03
CA ALA A 14 13.79 -7.29 2.28
C ALA A 14 13.04 -8.43 2.97
N ASP A 15 13.28 -8.58 4.28
CA ASP A 15 12.53 -9.49 5.13
C ASP A 15 11.06 -9.09 5.20
N LEU A 16 10.17 -10.09 5.21
CA LEU A 16 8.76 -9.88 5.43
C LEU A 16 8.41 -10.09 6.91
N PRO A 17 7.44 -9.34 7.45
CA PRO A 17 6.91 -9.61 8.78
C PRO A 17 6.35 -11.04 8.89
N ARG A 18 6.50 -11.65 10.06
CA ARG A 18 6.00 -13.02 10.32
C ARG A 18 4.46 -13.10 10.38
N TYR A 19 3.79 -11.96 10.56
CA TYR A 19 2.34 -11.81 10.54
C TYR A 19 2.00 -10.37 10.10
N THR A 20 0.78 -10.13 9.61
CA THR A 20 0.23 -8.78 9.41
C THR A 20 -0.61 -8.35 10.59
N HIS A 21 -0.41 -7.13 11.08
CA HIS A 21 -1.22 -6.59 12.16
C HIS A 21 -2.61 -6.19 11.67
N ILE A 22 -3.64 -6.51 12.45
CA ILE A 22 -5.02 -6.07 12.21
C ILE A 22 -5.52 -5.47 13.53
N PRO A 23 -5.86 -4.17 13.57
CA PRO A 23 -6.39 -3.54 14.78
C PRO A 23 -7.61 -4.30 15.34
N GLY A 24 -7.67 -4.47 16.66
CA GLY A 24 -8.78 -5.16 17.33
C GLY A 24 -8.81 -6.70 17.18
N SER A 25 -7.96 -7.30 16.35
CA SER A 25 -7.95 -8.76 16.10
C SER A 25 -7.19 -9.61 17.14
N GLY A 26 -6.52 -8.98 18.11
CA GLY A 26 -5.63 -9.65 19.07
C GLY A 26 -4.23 -9.96 18.54
N THR A 27 -3.92 -9.68 17.27
CA THR A 27 -2.54 -9.73 16.76
C THR A 27 -1.64 -8.75 17.55
N PRO A 28 -0.43 -9.15 18.00
CA PRO A 28 0.46 -8.26 18.72
C PRO A 28 0.74 -6.98 17.94
N HIS A 29 0.67 -5.81 18.58
CA HIS A 29 0.97 -4.56 17.89
C HIS A 29 2.46 -4.52 17.49
N PRO A 30 2.82 -4.25 16.22
CA PRO A 30 4.19 -4.40 15.71
C PRO A 30 5.27 -3.69 16.52
N TYR A 31 4.99 -2.48 17.01
CA TYR A 31 5.94 -1.67 17.78
C TYR A 31 5.72 -1.64 19.30
N ARG A 32 4.52 -1.99 19.78
CA ARG A 32 4.07 -1.68 21.16
C ARG A 32 3.96 -2.91 22.05
N ASP A 33 3.79 -4.09 21.44
CA ASP A 33 3.75 -5.36 22.15
C ASP A 33 5.16 -5.99 22.10
N PRO A 34 5.69 -6.56 23.20
CA PRO A 34 6.95 -7.30 23.20
C PRO A 34 7.02 -8.47 22.20
N ARG A 35 5.87 -9.02 21.80
CA ARG A 35 5.72 -10.03 20.74
C ARG A 35 5.54 -9.41 19.35
N GLY A 36 5.64 -8.09 19.23
CA GLY A 36 5.56 -7.35 17.98
C GLY A 36 6.72 -7.69 17.04
N HIS A 37 6.46 -7.83 15.74
CA HIS A 37 7.51 -8.14 14.74
C HIS A 37 8.55 -7.01 14.55
N SER A 38 8.26 -5.82 15.07
CA SER A 38 9.12 -4.64 15.07
C SER A 38 9.38 -4.08 16.47
N TYR A 39 9.13 -4.86 17.53
CA TYR A 39 9.39 -4.42 18.90
C TYR A 39 10.88 -4.13 19.10
N ASN A 40 11.18 -2.99 19.73
CA ASN A 40 12.55 -2.44 19.90
C ASN A 40 13.35 -2.22 18.60
N LYS A 41 12.76 -2.43 17.42
CA LYS A 41 13.40 -2.05 16.16
C LYS A 41 13.20 -0.55 15.95
N ARG A 42 14.27 0.14 15.57
CA ARG A 42 14.21 1.52 15.07
C ARG A 42 14.42 1.46 13.56
N PRO A 43 13.35 1.46 12.76
CA PRO A 43 13.53 1.43 11.32
C PRO A 43 14.18 2.74 10.90
N GLN A 44 15.18 2.64 10.02
CA GLN A 44 15.88 3.80 9.46
C GLN A 44 14.87 4.77 8.84
N SER A 45 15.10 6.06 8.98
CA SER A 45 14.25 7.06 8.31
C SER A 45 14.47 6.95 6.80
N PRO A 46 13.40 6.81 6.00
CA PRO A 46 13.55 6.73 4.56
C PRO A 46 13.98 8.08 3.97
N LYS A 47 14.54 8.03 2.77
CA LYS A 47 14.67 9.24 1.94
C LYS A 47 13.31 9.54 1.33
N GLY A 48 12.92 10.82 1.30
CA GLY A 48 11.70 11.26 0.65
C GLY A 48 11.59 10.77 -0.78
N LEU A 49 10.37 10.43 -1.20
CA LEU A 49 10.09 9.97 -2.55
C LEU A 49 10.31 11.13 -3.52
N LYS A 50 11.03 10.84 -4.61
CA LYS A 50 11.20 11.73 -5.74
C LYS A 50 10.73 10.97 -6.96
N GLU A 51 9.84 11.57 -7.74
CA GLU A 51 9.25 10.96 -8.93
C GLU A 51 10.33 10.32 -9.83
N PRO A 52 11.37 11.01 -10.32
CA PRO A 52 12.32 10.42 -11.28
C PRO A 52 13.22 9.33 -10.68
N LEU A 53 13.25 9.17 -9.34
CA LEU A 53 14.09 8.21 -8.62
C LEU A 53 13.25 7.18 -7.85
N TRP A 54 11.98 7.01 -8.22
CA TRP A 54 11.05 6.13 -7.52
C TRP A 54 11.58 4.69 -7.42
N ALA A 55 12.23 4.21 -8.49
CA ALA A 55 12.74 2.84 -8.60
C ALA A 55 13.88 2.53 -7.63
N GLU A 56 14.56 3.55 -7.10
CA GLU A 56 15.62 3.39 -6.09
C GLU A 56 15.07 3.53 -4.66
N ASN A 57 13.82 3.96 -4.49
CA ASN A 57 13.24 4.20 -3.18
C ASN A 57 12.76 2.88 -2.55
N ARG A 58 13.63 2.27 -1.74
CA ARG A 58 13.38 0.99 -1.08
C ARG A 58 12.08 0.96 -0.26
N SER A 59 11.73 2.05 0.43
CA SER A 59 10.50 2.13 1.22
C SER A 59 9.25 2.14 0.35
N TYR A 60 9.30 2.85 -0.78
CA TYR A 60 8.23 2.83 -1.77
C TYR A 60 8.02 1.40 -2.33
N LEU A 61 9.10 0.74 -2.76
CA LEU A 61 9.06 -0.62 -3.30
C LEU A 61 8.62 -1.65 -2.26
N LEU A 62 9.09 -1.53 -1.01
CA LEU A 62 8.67 -2.40 0.10
C LEU A 62 7.17 -2.22 0.39
N GLY A 63 6.66 -0.99 0.41
CA GLY A 63 5.25 -0.73 0.61
C GLY A 63 4.36 -1.38 -0.47
N LEU A 64 4.81 -1.39 -1.73
CA LEU A 64 4.14 -2.10 -2.83
C LEU A 64 4.16 -3.62 -2.63
N ASP A 65 5.30 -4.20 -2.24
CA ASP A 65 5.41 -5.62 -1.92
C ASP A 65 4.44 -6.01 -0.79
N LEU A 66 4.47 -5.26 0.31
CA LEU A 66 3.60 -5.48 1.46
C LEU A 66 2.12 -5.39 1.07
N PHE A 67 1.74 -4.38 0.29
CA PHE A 67 0.36 -4.23 -0.20
C PHE A 67 -0.08 -5.44 -1.03
N ASN A 68 0.73 -5.82 -2.02
CA ASN A 68 0.41 -6.90 -2.96
C ASN A 68 0.41 -8.28 -2.29
N LEU A 69 1.13 -8.44 -1.18
CA LEU A 69 1.17 -9.66 -0.38
C LEU A 69 0.08 -9.71 0.72
N GLY A 70 -0.65 -8.62 0.95
CA GLY A 70 -1.73 -8.56 1.94
C GLY A 70 -1.30 -8.13 3.34
N PHE A 71 -0.11 -7.53 3.48
CA PHE A 71 0.36 -6.86 4.70
C PHE A 71 -0.11 -5.40 4.72
N TYR A 72 -1.43 -5.19 4.74
CA TYR A 72 -2.01 -3.86 4.53
C TYR A 72 -1.67 -2.86 5.63
N TRP A 73 -1.58 -3.31 6.88
CA TRP A 73 -1.17 -2.43 7.98
C TRP A 73 0.30 -2.00 7.83
N GLU A 74 1.18 -2.94 7.51
CA GLU A 74 2.60 -2.64 7.35
C GLU A 74 2.87 -1.78 6.11
N SER A 75 2.14 -2.01 5.01
CA SER A 75 2.17 -1.15 3.83
C SER A 75 1.71 0.28 4.16
N HIS A 76 0.61 0.42 4.91
CA HIS A 76 0.12 1.72 5.38
C HIS A 76 1.19 2.44 6.21
N ASP A 77 1.76 1.78 7.23
CA ASP A 77 2.76 2.37 8.11
C ASP A 77 4.03 2.78 7.33
N GLU A 78 4.51 1.94 6.42
CA GLU A 78 5.69 2.22 5.60
C GLU A 78 5.46 3.45 4.70
N TRP A 79 4.31 3.53 4.02
CA TRP A 79 3.98 4.68 3.18
C TRP A 79 3.65 5.93 3.99
N GLU A 80 3.08 5.83 5.19
CA GLU A 80 2.85 6.98 6.05
C GLU A 80 4.18 7.58 6.55
N ARG A 81 5.15 6.73 6.91
CA ARG A 81 6.51 7.17 7.26
C ARG A 81 7.21 7.82 6.07
N LEU A 82 7.07 7.25 4.87
CA LEU A 82 7.61 7.82 3.64
C LEU A 82 6.95 9.17 3.29
N LEU A 83 5.63 9.29 3.46
CA LEU A 83 4.88 10.53 3.24
C LEU A 83 5.39 11.67 4.11
N ARG A 84 5.62 11.41 5.41
CA ARG A 84 6.11 12.42 6.36
C ARG A 84 7.44 13.05 5.92
N VAL A 85 8.37 12.25 5.41
CA VAL A 85 9.68 12.75 4.94
C VAL A 85 9.66 13.29 3.51
N THR A 86 8.66 12.91 2.71
CA THR A 86 8.47 13.39 1.34
C THR A 86 7.87 14.80 1.33
N GLY A 87 7.03 15.13 2.32
CA GLY A 87 6.32 16.40 2.41
C GLY A 87 4.91 16.27 1.85
N ALA A 88 3.91 16.48 2.71
CA ALA A 88 2.52 16.14 2.45
C ALA A 88 1.85 16.94 1.33
N ASP A 89 2.39 18.12 1.01
CA ASP A 89 1.83 19.06 0.03
C ASP A 89 2.55 18.99 -1.32
N SER A 90 3.60 18.18 -1.44
CA SER A 90 4.22 17.87 -2.73
C SER A 90 3.34 16.90 -3.54
N LEU A 91 3.48 16.90 -4.87
CA LEU A 91 2.82 15.91 -5.74
C LEU A 91 3.13 14.46 -5.31
N CYS A 92 4.38 14.15 -4.96
CA CYS A 92 4.75 12.83 -4.40
C CYS A 92 4.07 12.55 -3.06
N GLY A 93 3.88 13.57 -2.22
CA GLY A 93 3.13 13.46 -0.97
C GLY A 93 1.65 13.18 -1.20
N LEU A 94 0.99 13.90 -2.11
CA LEU A 94 -0.40 13.65 -2.51
C LEU A 94 -0.56 12.24 -3.08
N TYR A 95 0.33 11.83 -3.98
CA TYR A 95 0.38 10.48 -4.52
C TYR A 95 0.48 9.41 -3.42
N LEU A 96 1.40 9.58 -2.45
CA LEU A 96 1.54 8.69 -1.30
C LEU A 96 0.30 8.69 -0.41
N LYS A 97 -0.39 9.82 -0.22
CA LYS A 97 -1.68 9.87 0.50
C LYS A 97 -2.72 8.94 -0.15
N GLY A 98 -2.77 8.89 -1.48
CA GLY A 98 -3.64 7.96 -2.20
C GLY A 98 -3.29 6.49 -1.90
N LEU A 99 -2.01 6.13 -1.94
CA LEU A 99 -1.53 4.78 -1.61
C LEU A 99 -1.79 4.40 -0.15
N VAL A 100 -1.56 5.32 0.80
CA VAL A 100 -1.91 5.16 2.22
C VAL A 100 -3.41 4.88 2.39
N LYS A 101 -4.27 5.59 1.65
CA LYS A 101 -5.72 5.34 1.66
C LYS A 101 -6.07 3.96 1.07
N MET A 102 -5.41 3.52 0.01
CA MET A 102 -5.58 2.16 -0.51
C MET A 102 -5.19 1.09 0.51
N ALA A 103 -4.06 1.26 1.19
CA ALA A 103 -3.65 0.37 2.27
C ALA A 103 -4.65 0.38 3.43
N ALA A 104 -5.16 1.56 3.81
CA ALA A 104 -6.22 1.68 4.81
C ALA A 104 -7.51 0.96 4.38
N ALA A 105 -7.91 1.02 3.11
CA ALA A 105 -9.02 0.24 2.58
C ALA A 105 -8.78 -1.26 2.78
N GLY A 106 -7.56 -1.74 2.53
CA GLY A 106 -7.16 -3.14 2.78
C GLY A 106 -7.26 -3.52 4.27
N ILE A 107 -6.83 -2.63 5.18
CA ILE A 107 -7.02 -2.83 6.62
C ILE A 107 -8.51 -2.94 6.96
N LYS A 108 -9.37 -2.08 6.37
CA LYS A 108 -10.82 -2.13 6.61
C LYS A 108 -11.49 -3.39 6.07
N VAL A 109 -10.95 -4.01 5.02
CA VAL A 109 -11.40 -5.36 4.63
C VAL A 109 -11.09 -6.36 5.75
N ARG A 110 -9.90 -6.30 6.32
CA ARG A 110 -9.47 -7.20 7.42
C ARG A 110 -10.20 -6.94 8.74
N GLU A 111 -10.73 -5.74 8.93
CA GLU A 111 -11.62 -5.38 10.04
C GLU A 111 -13.10 -5.63 9.72
N GLU A 112 -13.43 -6.24 8.58
CA GLU A 112 -14.80 -6.52 8.11
C GLU A 112 -15.70 -5.25 8.01
N SER A 113 -15.08 -4.11 7.76
CA SER A 113 -15.74 -2.80 7.72
C SER A 113 -15.95 -2.32 6.28
N ILE A 114 -17.01 -2.80 5.62
CA ILE A 114 -17.29 -2.45 4.22
C ILE A 114 -17.47 -0.94 3.98
N HIS A 115 -18.05 -0.22 4.94
CA HIS A 115 -18.17 1.23 4.88
C HIS A 115 -16.80 1.92 4.91
N GLY A 116 -15.89 1.41 5.74
CA GLY A 116 -14.51 1.88 5.79
C GLY A 116 -13.78 1.65 4.48
N VAL A 117 -13.93 0.46 3.88
CA VAL A 117 -13.34 0.14 2.57
C VAL A 117 -13.78 1.14 1.51
N ARG A 118 -15.10 1.34 1.36
CA ARG A 118 -15.67 2.27 0.37
C ARG A 118 -15.16 3.69 0.54
N ARG A 119 -15.16 4.20 1.77
CA ARG A 119 -14.69 5.56 2.07
C ARG A 119 -13.22 5.75 1.69
N HIS A 120 -12.35 4.84 2.12
CA HIS A 120 -10.92 4.97 1.87
C HIS A 120 -10.57 4.78 0.39
N ALA A 121 -11.18 3.80 -0.27
CA ALA A 121 -10.95 3.54 -1.69
C ALA A 121 -11.44 4.69 -2.58
N ALA A 122 -12.67 5.20 -2.37
CA ALA A 122 -13.18 6.35 -3.13
C ALA A 122 -12.29 7.58 -2.96
N SER A 123 -11.90 7.89 -1.73
CA SER A 123 -11.01 9.02 -1.45
C SER A 123 -9.59 8.81 -2.01
N ALA A 124 -9.14 7.56 -2.19
CA ALA A 124 -7.88 7.29 -2.89
C ALA A 124 -8.00 7.63 -4.38
N GLY A 125 -9.10 7.23 -5.03
CA GLY A 125 -9.39 7.55 -6.42
C GLY A 125 -9.43 9.06 -6.69
N GLU A 126 -10.09 9.83 -5.82
CA GLU A 126 -10.10 11.31 -5.88
C GLU A 126 -8.67 11.88 -5.85
N VAL A 127 -7.86 11.46 -4.87
CA VAL A 127 -6.47 11.92 -4.74
C VAL A 127 -5.63 11.55 -5.97
N PHE A 128 -5.81 10.34 -6.53
CA PHE A 128 -5.09 9.95 -7.74
C PHE A 128 -5.53 10.76 -8.96
N ALA A 129 -6.80 11.16 -9.05
CA ALA A 129 -7.29 12.01 -10.13
C ALA A 129 -6.68 13.41 -10.06
N ASP A 130 -6.59 13.99 -8.85
CA ASP A 130 -5.96 15.29 -8.64
C ASP A 130 -4.48 15.28 -9.04
N VAL A 131 -3.72 14.26 -8.62
CA VAL A 131 -2.30 14.12 -9.00
C VAL A 131 -2.15 13.90 -10.51
N ALA A 132 -3.04 13.12 -11.14
CA ALA A 132 -3.02 12.92 -12.59
C ALA A 132 -3.23 14.24 -13.34
N ALA A 133 -4.22 15.04 -12.91
CA ALA A 133 -4.54 16.33 -13.52
C ALA A 133 -3.42 17.35 -13.35
N GLU A 134 -2.76 17.39 -12.19
CA GLU A 134 -1.69 18.35 -11.91
C GLU A 134 -0.34 17.94 -12.52
N SER A 135 -0.05 16.64 -12.61
CA SER A 135 1.23 16.15 -13.17
C SER A 135 1.27 16.10 -14.70
N ASP A 136 0.10 16.10 -15.37
CA ASP A 136 -0.06 15.94 -16.82
C ASP A 136 0.68 14.69 -17.37
N GLN A 137 0.64 13.59 -16.60
CA GLN A 137 1.30 12.33 -16.91
C GLN A 137 0.32 11.15 -16.83
N ASP A 138 0.54 10.12 -17.66
CA ASP A 138 -0.25 8.87 -17.60
C ASP A 138 0.17 7.94 -16.45
N LYS A 139 1.41 8.12 -15.96
CA LYS A 139 2.04 7.33 -14.90
C LYS A 139 2.74 8.25 -13.92
N PHE A 140 2.82 7.82 -12.66
CA PHE A 140 3.54 8.54 -11.63
C PHE A 140 4.23 7.56 -10.70
N CYS A 141 5.54 7.74 -10.49
CA CYS A 141 6.36 6.80 -9.72
C CYS A 141 6.26 5.33 -10.22
N GLY A 142 6.11 5.15 -11.54
CA GLY A 142 6.02 3.83 -12.19
C GLY A 142 4.62 3.21 -12.25
N LEU A 143 3.62 3.70 -11.49
CA LEU A 143 2.24 3.22 -11.59
C LEU A 143 1.41 4.08 -12.54
N SER A 144 0.60 3.45 -13.40
CA SER A 144 -0.37 4.17 -14.25
C SER A 144 -1.57 4.66 -13.44
N PHE A 145 -2.04 5.87 -13.73
CA PHE A 145 -3.28 6.38 -13.14
C PHE A 145 -4.50 5.55 -13.55
N THR A 146 -4.53 4.96 -14.75
CA THR A 146 -5.60 4.02 -15.14
C THR A 146 -5.66 2.81 -14.21
N LEU A 147 -4.49 2.25 -13.83
CA LEU A 147 -4.42 1.15 -12.86
C LEU A 147 -4.89 1.59 -11.48
N LEU A 148 -4.45 2.77 -11.03
CA LEU A 148 -4.80 3.31 -9.71
C LEU A 148 -6.29 3.61 -9.58
N GLN A 149 -6.91 4.18 -10.62
CA GLN A 149 -8.36 4.40 -10.65
C GLN A 149 -9.13 3.09 -10.67
N PHE A 150 -8.72 2.14 -11.54
CA PHE A 150 -9.31 0.80 -11.53
C PHE A 150 -9.22 0.13 -10.16
N ALA A 151 -8.08 0.24 -9.49
CA ALA A 151 -7.86 -0.33 -8.17
C ALA A 151 -8.77 0.30 -7.11
N ALA A 152 -8.89 1.63 -7.09
CA ALA A 152 -9.77 2.36 -6.19
C ALA A 152 -11.25 1.98 -6.40
N ASP A 153 -11.73 2.02 -7.65
CA ASP A 153 -13.10 1.67 -8.00
C ASP A 153 -13.43 0.23 -7.63
N ARG A 154 -12.55 -0.71 -8.00
CA ARG A 154 -12.75 -2.12 -7.67
C ARG A 154 -12.75 -2.34 -6.17
N ALA A 155 -11.84 -1.72 -5.43
CA ALA A 155 -11.81 -1.84 -3.99
C ALA A 155 -13.14 -1.38 -3.34
N ALA A 156 -13.74 -0.31 -3.84
CA ALA A 156 -15.00 0.24 -3.33
C ALA A 156 -16.25 -0.58 -3.71
N GLN A 157 -16.24 -1.24 -4.88
CA GLN A 157 -17.41 -1.93 -5.43
C GLN A 157 -17.52 -3.40 -5.01
N LEU A 158 -16.41 -4.02 -4.57
CA LEU A 158 -16.40 -5.44 -4.22
C LEU A 158 -17.10 -5.73 -2.89
N SER A 159 -17.58 -6.97 -2.79
CA SER A 159 -17.88 -7.62 -1.52
C SER A 159 -16.67 -8.46 -1.11
N TYR A 160 -16.42 -8.54 0.20
CA TYR A 160 -15.28 -9.26 0.75
C TYR A 160 -15.75 -10.40 1.65
N PRO A 161 -15.01 -11.52 1.71
CA PRO A 161 -15.28 -12.59 2.65
C PRO A 161 -15.12 -12.09 4.10
N THR A 162 -15.91 -12.66 5.00
CA THR A 162 -15.78 -12.51 6.44
C THR A 162 -14.90 -13.63 7.01
N GLU A 163 -14.60 -13.55 8.32
CA GLU A 163 -13.86 -14.55 9.07
C GLU A 163 -12.45 -14.81 8.53
N LEU A 164 -11.81 -13.75 8.00
CA LEU A 164 -10.45 -13.82 7.51
C LEU A 164 -9.45 -14.08 8.65
N GLU A 165 -8.63 -15.12 8.51
CA GLU A 165 -7.65 -15.55 9.51
C GLU A 165 -6.77 -14.36 9.99
N PRO A 166 -6.84 -13.98 11.28
CA PRO A 166 -6.01 -12.92 11.83
C PRO A 166 -4.51 -13.24 11.72
N GLY A 167 -3.69 -12.22 11.50
CA GLY A 167 -2.23 -12.38 11.43
C GLY A 167 -1.72 -12.95 10.09
N ARG A 168 -2.54 -13.68 9.34
CA ARG A 168 -2.14 -14.17 8.02
C ARG A 168 -2.16 -13.05 6.98
N PRO A 169 -1.08 -12.84 6.21
CA PRO A 169 -1.09 -11.92 5.08
C PRO A 169 -1.95 -12.51 3.97
N LEU A 170 -3.06 -11.84 3.66
CA LEU A 170 -4.03 -12.29 2.65
C LEU A 170 -4.27 -11.14 1.69
N ARG A 171 -3.96 -11.35 0.40
CA ARG A 171 -4.31 -10.40 -0.64
C ARG A 171 -5.82 -10.47 -0.87
N VAL A 172 -6.53 -9.41 -0.47
CA VAL A 172 -8.00 -9.33 -0.58
C VAL A 172 -8.45 -8.64 -1.87
N PHE A 173 -7.58 -7.87 -2.51
CA PHE A 173 -7.88 -7.19 -3.76
C PHE A 173 -7.56 -8.07 -4.99
N PRO A 174 -8.38 -8.03 -6.05
CA PRO A 174 -8.17 -8.82 -7.27
C PRO A 174 -7.17 -8.18 -8.24
N PHE A 175 -6.39 -7.21 -7.79
CA PHE A 175 -5.40 -6.49 -8.57
C PHE A 175 -4.05 -6.46 -7.85
N VAL A 176 -3.01 -6.13 -8.60
CA VAL A 176 -1.67 -5.87 -8.09
C VAL A 176 -1.24 -4.47 -8.51
N LEU A 177 -0.62 -3.74 -7.60
CA LEU A 177 0.03 -2.48 -7.88
C LEU A 177 1.47 -2.80 -8.31
N LEU A 178 1.67 -3.01 -9.61
CA LEU A 178 2.96 -3.33 -10.18
C LEU A 178 3.42 -2.16 -11.08
N PRO A 179 4.60 -1.58 -10.82
CA PRO A 179 5.12 -0.51 -11.65
C PRO A 179 5.60 -1.05 -13.00
N ASP A 180 5.58 -0.19 -14.00
CA ASP A 180 6.06 -0.47 -15.35
C ASP A 180 6.98 0.68 -15.86
N PRO A 181 8.28 0.43 -16.07
CA PRO A 181 8.93 -0.89 -16.03
C PRO A 181 9.08 -1.46 -14.61
N VAL A 182 9.16 -2.78 -14.49
CA VAL A 182 9.54 -3.42 -13.21
C VAL A 182 11.00 -3.05 -12.92
N PRO A 183 11.30 -2.46 -11.75
CA PRO A 183 12.66 -2.03 -11.42
C PRO A 183 13.60 -3.24 -11.31
N LEU A 184 14.87 -3.04 -11.70
CA LEU A 184 15.95 -3.99 -11.47
C LEU A 184 16.55 -3.67 -10.10
N VAL A 185 16.28 -4.51 -9.10
CA VAL A 185 16.58 -4.25 -7.67
C VAL A 185 17.23 -5.44 -7.01
#